data_AF-A0A417ZBY5-F1
#
_entry.id   AF-A0A417ZBY5-F1
#
_cell.length_a   1.000
_cell.length_b   1.000
_cell.length_c   1.000
_cell.angle_alpha   90.00
_cell.angle_beta   90.00
_cell.angle_gamma   90.00
#
_symmetry.space_group_name_H-M   'P 1'
#
loop_
_entity.id
_entity.type
_entity.pdbx_description
1 polymer ?
#
loop_
_entity_poly.entity_id
_entity_poly.type
_entity_poly.pdbx_seq_one_letter_code
_entity_poly.pdbx_strand_id
1 'polypeptide(L)'
;MSPVFDVSTSGDRAAAIEAATVAIGEGKLVVLPTDTVYGVGADPFNPDGVAGLLAAKGRGREKPPAVLVPSAETVDGLAMNAPSYARRLMERFWPGGLTLIFRAQSSLMWDLGDTNGTVGLRVPDDEIALELLRSSGPMAVSSANRTGEETARTVTEAGFAFGPSVEVYLDGGERSGALASTIIDCTKADPVLLRRGGITPEQLREVLGPIDLLDSTGAPVSETPRAGEEAAAEADASTSDESDATHAAQSPTHSRDESAADESAAAPATRVERRTRAVPVTLGAGADVDRSSDATQAMPAGGVGAEPPFEREPVRSAELPGRPGRPTD
;
A
#
# COMPACT_ATOMS: atom_id res chain seq x y z
N MET A 1 -9.79 3.09 -21.88
CA MET A 1 -8.55 2.47 -21.39
C MET A 1 -7.92 3.49 -20.48
N SER A 2 -7.62 3.10 -19.25
CA SER A 2 -7.02 4.01 -18.28
C SER A 2 -5.63 4.44 -18.75
N PRO A 3 -5.20 5.68 -18.45
CA PRO A 3 -3.90 6.18 -18.88
C PRO A 3 -2.75 5.35 -18.30
N VAL A 4 -1.75 5.09 -19.15
CA VAL A 4 -0.45 4.54 -18.78
C VAL A 4 0.58 5.64 -18.95
N PHE A 5 1.32 5.93 -17.89
CA PHE A 5 2.37 6.94 -17.88
C PHE A 5 3.74 6.27 -17.82
N ASP A 6 4.60 6.54 -18.79
CA ASP A 6 6.00 6.16 -18.69
C ASP A 6 6.71 7.05 -17.67
N VAL A 7 7.15 6.45 -16.57
CA VAL A 7 7.86 7.11 -15.47
C VAL A 7 9.34 6.70 -15.42
N SER A 8 9.79 5.92 -16.40
CA SER A 8 11.20 5.53 -16.54
C SER A 8 12.09 6.72 -16.93
N THR A 9 11.53 7.72 -17.61
CA THR A 9 12.22 8.96 -17.97
C THR A 9 11.71 10.16 -17.17
N SER A 10 12.57 11.15 -16.95
CA SER A 10 12.28 12.29 -16.06
C SER A 10 11.31 13.33 -16.64
N GLY A 11 11.05 13.31 -17.95
CA GLY A 11 10.23 14.32 -18.62
C GLY A 11 8.75 14.29 -18.20
N ASP A 12 8.17 13.09 -18.12
CA ASP A 12 6.74 12.90 -17.85
C ASP A 12 6.44 12.44 -16.42
N ARG A 13 7.48 12.14 -15.63
CA ARG A 13 7.34 11.61 -14.27
C ARG A 13 6.54 12.53 -13.34
N ALA A 14 6.85 13.82 -13.32
CA ALA A 14 6.16 14.76 -12.43
C ALA A 14 4.65 14.81 -12.68
N ALA A 15 4.24 14.88 -13.96
CA ALA A 15 2.84 14.88 -14.35
C ALA A 15 2.16 13.54 -14.03
N ALA A 16 2.87 12.42 -14.18
CA ALA A 16 2.38 11.09 -13.83
C ALA A 16 2.14 10.95 -12.32
N ILE A 17 3.08 11.43 -11.50
CA ILE A 17 2.95 11.44 -10.03
C ILE A 17 1.81 12.36 -9.59
N GLU A 18 1.63 13.52 -10.23
CA GLU A 18 0.50 14.40 -9.97
C GLU A 18 -0.84 13.70 -10.29
N ALA A 19 -0.95 13.08 -11.47
CA ALA A 19 -2.14 12.34 -11.87
C ALA A 19 -2.45 11.17 -10.92
N ALA A 20 -1.44 10.41 -10.52
CA ALA A 20 -1.57 9.34 -9.53
C ALA A 20 -2.00 9.88 -8.15
N THR A 21 -1.42 10.99 -7.70
CA THR A 21 -1.77 11.62 -6.42
C THR A 21 -3.22 12.08 -6.40
N VAL A 22 -3.69 12.70 -7.48
CA VAL A 22 -5.11 13.07 -7.65
C VAL A 22 -6.00 11.83 -7.62
N ALA A 23 -5.66 10.78 -8.37
CA ALA A 23 -6.45 9.55 -8.39
C ALA A 23 -6.57 8.91 -6.99
N ILE A 24 -5.47 8.84 -6.23
CA ILE A 24 -5.49 8.33 -4.85
C ILE A 24 -6.38 9.19 -3.95
N GLY A 25 -6.26 10.53 -4.03
CA GLY A 25 -7.10 11.45 -3.26
C GLY A 25 -8.59 11.36 -3.59
N GLU A 26 -8.94 10.95 -4.82
CA GLU A 26 -10.31 10.68 -5.25
C GLU A 26 -10.81 9.27 -4.84
N GLY A 27 -10.01 8.49 -4.11
CA GLY A 27 -10.34 7.11 -3.72
C GLY A 27 -10.24 6.10 -4.86
N LYS A 28 -9.57 6.45 -5.96
CA LYS A 28 -9.36 5.56 -7.10
C LYS A 28 -8.09 4.74 -6.95
N LEU A 29 -7.98 3.66 -7.71
CA LEU A 29 -6.82 2.76 -7.67
C LEU A 29 -5.71 3.24 -8.60
N VAL A 30 -4.47 3.05 -8.17
CA VAL A 30 -3.26 3.32 -8.95
C VAL A 30 -2.39 2.07 -8.97
N VAL A 31 -1.87 1.71 -10.15
CA VAL A 31 -0.81 0.72 -10.29
C VAL A 31 0.54 1.42 -10.28
N LEU A 32 1.44 0.94 -9.44
CA LEU A 32 2.78 1.51 -9.24
C LEU A 32 3.85 0.40 -9.23
N PRO A 33 5.06 0.66 -9.75
CA PRO A 33 6.19 -0.24 -9.57
C PRO A 33 6.63 -0.28 -8.09
N THR A 34 7.24 -1.38 -7.66
CA THR A 34 7.99 -1.46 -6.40
C THR A 34 9.31 -2.20 -6.61
N ASP A 35 10.14 -2.29 -5.57
CA ASP A 35 11.39 -3.03 -5.52
C ASP A 35 11.23 -4.56 -5.66
N THR A 36 10.00 -5.06 -5.61
CA THR A 36 9.69 -6.50 -5.72
C THR A 36 8.91 -6.82 -6.98
N VAL A 37 7.65 -6.40 -7.03
CA VAL A 37 6.71 -6.59 -8.15
C VAL A 37 5.87 -5.33 -8.30
N TYR A 38 5.04 -5.24 -9.35
CA TYR A 38 4.05 -4.16 -9.40
C TYR A 38 3.03 -4.31 -8.27
N GLY A 39 2.59 -3.18 -7.74
CA GLY A 39 1.51 -3.07 -6.78
C GLY A 39 0.28 -2.41 -7.39
N VAL A 40 -0.88 -2.67 -6.80
CA VAL A 40 -2.08 -1.86 -6.96
C VAL A 40 -2.41 -1.25 -5.59
N GLY A 41 -2.57 0.06 -5.56
CA GLY A 41 -2.68 0.85 -4.35
C GLY A 41 -3.93 1.72 -4.30
N ALA A 42 -4.37 2.01 -3.08
CA ALA A 42 -5.44 2.92 -2.74
C ALA A 42 -5.06 3.77 -1.52
N ASP A 43 -5.81 4.85 -1.28
CA ASP A 43 -5.72 5.59 -0.01
C ASP A 43 -6.20 4.67 1.15
N PRO A 44 -5.35 4.38 2.15
CA PRO A 44 -5.72 3.52 3.27
C PRO A 44 -6.78 4.15 4.18
N PHE A 45 -6.96 5.47 4.12
CA PHE A 45 -7.96 6.21 4.90
C PHE A 45 -9.29 6.38 4.16
N ASN A 46 -9.39 5.88 2.93
CA ASN A 46 -10.62 5.89 2.14
C ASN A 46 -11.21 4.47 2.08
N PRO A 47 -12.26 4.16 2.86
CA PRO A 47 -12.87 2.83 2.88
C PRO A 47 -13.37 2.36 1.51
N ASP A 48 -13.89 3.26 0.68
CA ASP A 48 -14.37 2.93 -0.66
C ASP A 48 -13.21 2.57 -1.59
N GLY A 49 -12.09 3.28 -1.48
CA GLY A 49 -10.86 2.96 -2.20
C GLY A 49 -10.29 1.60 -1.81
N VAL A 50 -10.25 1.29 -0.52
CA VAL A 50 -9.79 -0.03 -0.03
C VAL A 50 -10.77 -1.13 -0.44
N ALA A 51 -12.07 -0.90 -0.37
CA ALA A 51 -13.06 -1.85 -0.85
C ALA A 51 -12.91 -2.12 -2.36
N GLY A 52 -12.66 -1.07 -3.16
CA GLY A 52 -12.34 -1.17 -4.57
C GLY A 52 -11.07 -1.98 -4.83
N LEU A 53 -10.03 -1.78 -4.02
CA LEU A 53 -8.79 -2.55 -4.07
C LEU A 53 -9.06 -4.03 -3.83
N LEU A 54 -9.74 -4.39 -2.74
CA LEU A 54 -10.07 -5.79 -2.41
C LEU A 54 -10.94 -6.44 -3.48
N ALA A 55 -11.95 -5.72 -3.99
CA ALA A 55 -12.81 -6.18 -5.07
C ALA A 55 -12.04 -6.43 -6.37
N ALA A 56 -11.13 -5.53 -6.76
CA ALA A 56 -10.28 -5.70 -7.94
C ALA A 56 -9.34 -6.92 -7.82
N LYS A 57 -8.95 -7.29 -6.59
CA LYS A 57 -8.17 -8.51 -6.31
C LYS A 57 -9.00 -9.78 -6.31
N GLY A 58 -10.32 -9.67 -6.14
CA GLY A 58 -11.15 -10.82 -5.77
C GLY A 58 -10.78 -11.39 -4.40
N ARG A 59 -10.29 -10.56 -3.47
CA ARG A 59 -9.99 -10.98 -2.09
C ARG A 59 -11.16 -10.63 -1.18
N GLY A 60 -11.40 -11.50 -0.20
CA GLY A 60 -12.20 -11.13 0.96
C GLY A 60 -11.42 -10.23 1.90
N ARG A 61 -12.03 -9.89 3.03
CA ARG A 61 -11.48 -8.93 4.00
C ARG A 61 -10.43 -9.56 4.93
N GLU A 62 -10.31 -10.89 4.91
CA GLU A 62 -9.42 -11.69 5.77
C GLU A 62 -7.93 -11.56 5.45
N LYS A 63 -7.57 -11.00 4.29
CA LYS A 63 -6.17 -10.76 3.87
C LYS A 63 -5.93 -9.27 3.65
N PRO A 64 -5.82 -8.46 4.73
CA PRO A 64 -5.66 -7.02 4.62
C PRO A 64 -4.37 -6.66 3.88
N PRO A 65 -4.37 -5.60 3.05
CA PRO A 65 -3.18 -5.14 2.36
C PRO A 65 -2.17 -4.54 3.34
N ALA A 66 -0.88 -4.60 2.99
CA ALA A 66 0.14 -3.82 3.68
C ALA A 66 0.01 -2.35 3.31
N VAL A 67 0.43 -1.45 4.19
CA VAL A 67 0.50 -0.02 3.93
C VAL A 67 1.95 0.36 3.64
N LEU A 68 2.20 0.86 2.44
CA LEU A 68 3.48 1.46 2.08
C LEU A 68 3.54 2.89 2.61
N VAL A 69 4.69 3.27 3.14
CA VAL A 69 4.93 4.60 3.75
C VAL A 69 6.19 5.25 3.16
N PRO A 70 6.24 6.60 3.08
CA PRO A 70 7.36 7.30 2.44
C PRO A 70 8.66 7.27 3.26
N SER A 71 8.57 7.04 4.57
CA SER A 71 9.74 6.96 5.47
C SER A 71 9.40 6.18 6.74
N ALA A 72 10.43 5.81 7.50
CA ALA A 72 10.28 5.16 8.80
C ALA A 72 9.65 6.09 9.86
N GLU A 73 9.77 7.41 9.70
CA GLU A 73 9.19 8.41 10.61
C GLU A 73 7.65 8.36 10.60
N THR A 74 7.05 8.01 9.46
CA THR A 74 5.60 7.86 9.31
C THR A 74 5.01 6.80 10.24
N VAL A 75 5.81 5.82 10.68
CA VAL A 75 5.37 4.76 11.61
C VAL A 75 4.85 5.35 12.93
N ASP A 76 5.40 6.48 13.39
CA ASP A 76 5.02 7.08 14.68
C ASP A 76 3.59 7.61 14.67
N GLY A 77 3.09 8.00 13.50
CA GLY A 77 1.69 8.40 13.30
C GLY A 77 0.74 7.23 13.10
N LEU A 78 1.24 6.06 12.68
CA LEU A 78 0.42 4.93 12.23
C LEU A 78 0.37 3.76 13.21
N ALA A 79 1.39 3.59 14.05
CA ALA A 79 1.57 2.45 14.93
C ALA A 79 1.69 2.87 16.40
N MET A 80 1.14 2.05 17.29
CA MET A 80 1.32 2.20 18.73
C MET A 80 2.59 1.50 19.20
N ASN A 81 3.40 2.21 19.99
CA ASN A 81 4.50 1.64 20.79
C ASN A 81 5.43 0.70 20.01
N ALA A 82 5.91 1.12 18.83
CA ALA A 82 6.85 0.33 18.04
C ALA A 82 8.08 -0.08 18.88
N PRO A 83 8.34 -1.38 19.09
CA PRO A 83 9.43 -1.85 19.94
C PRO A 83 10.81 -1.38 19.46
N SER A 84 11.77 -1.26 20.37
CA SER A 84 13.13 -0.83 20.03
C SER A 84 13.82 -1.77 19.04
N TYR A 85 13.52 -3.07 19.06
CA TYR A 85 14.07 -4.01 18.09
C TYR A 85 13.51 -3.76 16.68
N ALA A 86 12.23 -3.39 16.57
CA ALA A 86 11.61 -3.07 15.30
C ALA A 86 12.23 -1.80 14.70
N ARG A 87 12.59 -0.81 15.54
CA ARG A 87 13.36 0.38 15.12
C ARG A 87 14.70 0.00 14.48
N ARG A 88 15.46 -0.91 15.12
CA ARG A 88 16.73 -1.40 14.57
C ARG A 88 16.55 -2.14 13.24
N LEU A 89 15.48 -2.93 13.12
CA LEU A 89 15.14 -3.60 11.86
C LEU A 89 14.81 -2.60 10.75
N MET A 90 14.01 -1.56 11.06
CA MET A 90 13.71 -0.48 10.09
C MET A 90 14.99 0.24 9.67
N GLU A 91 15.85 0.65 10.62
CA GLU A 91 17.12 1.33 10.32
C GLU A 91 18.03 0.50 9.40
N ARG A 92 18.01 -0.83 9.53
CA ARG A 92 18.85 -1.73 8.74
C ARG A 92 18.27 -2.08 7.37
N PHE A 93 16.96 -2.29 7.29
CA PHE A 93 16.32 -2.95 6.14
C PHE A 93 15.31 -2.06 5.40
N TRP A 94 15.07 -0.83 5.85
CA TRP A 94 14.25 0.15 5.13
C TRP A 94 15.08 1.29 4.57
N PRO A 95 14.81 1.73 3.32
CA PRO A 95 13.90 1.12 2.34
C PRO A 95 14.27 -0.32 1.95
N GLY A 96 13.27 -1.17 1.65
CA GLY A 96 13.54 -2.53 1.18
C GLY A 96 12.44 -3.57 1.40
N GLY A 97 12.84 -4.83 1.24
CA GLY A 97 11.98 -6.02 1.29
C GLY A 97 11.53 -6.47 2.68
N LEU A 98 11.36 -5.57 3.66
CA LEU A 98 10.87 -5.89 5.00
C LEU A 98 9.48 -5.29 5.24
N THR A 99 8.54 -6.08 5.72
CA THR A 99 7.24 -5.61 6.21
C THR A 99 7.13 -5.92 7.69
N LEU A 100 6.79 -4.91 8.50
CA LEU A 100 6.65 -5.04 9.94
C LEU A 100 5.19 -4.80 10.36
N ILE A 101 4.62 -5.74 11.11
CA ILE A 101 3.26 -5.61 11.64
C ILE A 101 3.30 -5.01 13.04
N PHE A 102 2.51 -3.96 13.24
CA PHE A 102 2.35 -3.28 14.52
C PHE A 102 0.90 -3.25 14.96
N ARG A 103 0.67 -2.89 16.22
CA ARG A 103 -0.66 -2.45 16.66
C ARG A 103 -0.95 -1.10 16.00
N ALA A 104 -2.08 -1.00 15.30
CA ALA A 104 -2.49 0.24 14.65
C ALA A 104 -2.81 1.31 15.70
N GLN A 105 -2.54 2.57 15.37
CA GLN A 105 -2.95 3.71 16.19
C GLN A 105 -4.48 3.77 16.29
N SER A 106 -5.02 3.75 17.52
CA SER A 106 -6.46 3.62 17.74
C SER A 106 -7.29 4.84 17.31
N SER A 107 -6.64 5.99 17.12
CA SER A 107 -7.29 7.21 16.62
C SER A 107 -7.46 7.23 15.11
N LEU A 108 -6.83 6.30 14.38
CA LEU A 108 -6.96 6.23 12.92
C LEU A 108 -8.26 5.52 12.55
N MET A 109 -9.09 6.22 11.78
CA MET A 109 -10.25 5.62 11.12
C MET A 109 -9.84 5.20 9.72
N TRP A 110 -9.35 3.97 9.61
CA TRP A 110 -9.12 3.29 8.34
C TRP A 110 -9.85 1.95 8.32
N ASP A 111 -10.28 1.51 7.15
CA ASP A 111 -10.84 0.18 6.93
C ASP A 111 -9.96 -0.59 5.95
N LEU A 112 -8.96 -1.26 6.49
CA LEU A 112 -8.03 -2.11 5.74
C LEU A 112 -8.54 -3.55 5.57
N GLY A 113 -9.77 -3.86 6.00
CA GLY A 113 -10.25 -5.23 6.17
C GLY A 113 -10.10 -5.75 7.60
N ASP A 114 -10.11 -7.07 7.76
CA ASP A 114 -10.15 -7.75 9.06
C ASP A 114 -8.73 -7.85 9.65
N THR A 115 -8.20 -6.70 10.08
CA THR A 115 -6.82 -6.56 10.57
C THR A 115 -6.61 -6.94 12.03
N ASN A 116 -7.68 -7.19 12.80
CA ASN A 116 -7.63 -7.38 14.25
C ASN A 116 -6.87 -6.28 15.00
N GLY A 117 -6.97 -5.03 14.52
CA GLY A 117 -6.32 -3.86 15.12
C GLY A 117 -4.81 -3.79 14.88
N THR A 118 -4.31 -4.48 13.85
CA THR A 118 -2.90 -4.45 13.45
C THR A 118 -2.74 -3.78 12.09
N VAL A 119 -1.50 -3.40 11.74
CA VAL A 119 -1.18 -2.89 10.40
C VAL A 119 0.22 -3.33 10.00
N GLY A 120 0.35 -3.87 8.79
CA GLY A 120 1.65 -4.13 8.18
C GLY A 120 2.17 -2.87 7.48
N LEU A 121 3.36 -2.40 7.87
CA LEU A 121 4.01 -1.22 7.30
C LEU A 121 5.28 -1.60 6.56
N ARG A 122 5.62 -0.88 5.48
CA ARG A 122 6.86 -1.04 4.71
C ARG A 122 7.26 0.26 4.03
N VAL A 123 8.55 0.54 3.98
CA VAL A 123 9.13 1.55 3.07
C VAL A 123 9.71 0.79 1.87
N PRO A 124 9.13 0.89 0.65
CA PRO A 124 9.65 0.20 -0.53
C PRO A 124 10.96 0.84 -1.03
N ASP A 125 11.91 0.03 -1.52
CA ASP A 125 13.17 0.51 -2.12
C ASP A 125 13.02 0.83 -3.62
N ASP A 126 12.02 1.65 -3.95
CA ASP A 126 11.75 2.06 -5.33
C ASP A 126 11.53 3.57 -5.39
N GLU A 127 12.35 4.26 -6.19
CA GLU A 127 12.31 5.73 -6.28
C GLU A 127 10.95 6.25 -6.74
N ILE A 128 10.29 5.59 -7.68
CA ILE A 128 8.98 6.00 -8.21
C ILE A 128 7.90 5.81 -7.14
N ALA A 129 7.92 4.66 -6.45
CA ALA A 129 7.01 4.40 -5.34
C ALA A 129 7.19 5.42 -4.21
N LEU A 130 8.43 5.71 -3.83
CA LEU A 130 8.75 6.69 -2.79
C LEU A 130 8.36 8.12 -3.20
N GLU A 131 8.54 8.50 -4.46
CA GLU A 131 8.12 9.80 -4.99
C GLU A 131 6.59 9.97 -4.91
N LEU A 132 5.84 8.93 -5.28
CA LEU A 132 4.38 8.92 -5.12
C LEU A 132 3.98 9.00 -3.65
N LEU A 133 4.55 8.15 -2.79
CA LEU A 133 4.22 8.11 -1.35
C LEU A 133 4.53 9.43 -0.62
N ARG A 134 5.55 10.18 -1.05
CA ARG A 134 5.84 11.52 -0.52
C ARG A 134 4.78 12.55 -0.92
N SER A 135 4.14 12.35 -2.08
CA SER A 135 3.14 13.25 -2.64
C SER A 135 1.73 12.93 -2.16
N SER A 136 1.37 11.64 -2.13
CA SER A 136 0.05 11.14 -1.73
C SER A 136 -0.07 10.79 -0.25
N GLY A 137 1.05 10.49 0.43
CA GLY A 137 1.05 9.93 1.77
C GLY A 137 1.06 8.39 1.76
N PRO A 138 0.71 7.75 2.90
CA PRO A 138 0.63 6.30 2.99
C PRO A 138 -0.34 5.70 1.98
N MET A 139 -0.04 4.52 1.44
CA MET A 139 -0.91 3.82 0.49
C MET A 139 -1.13 2.37 0.94
N ALA A 140 -2.39 1.91 0.97
CA ALA A 140 -2.70 0.49 1.09
C ALA A 140 -2.37 -0.18 -0.25
N VAL A 141 -1.42 -1.11 -0.27
CA VAL A 141 -0.91 -1.73 -1.51
C VAL A 141 -0.93 -3.26 -1.38
N SER A 142 -1.37 -3.90 -2.47
CA SER A 142 -1.26 -5.33 -2.69
C SER A 142 -0.56 -5.58 -4.03
N SER A 143 0.05 -6.76 -4.22
CA SER A 143 0.69 -7.11 -5.49
C SER A 143 -0.30 -7.04 -6.64
N ALA A 144 0.14 -6.66 -7.84
CA ALA A 144 -0.71 -6.38 -8.99
C ALA A 144 -1.11 -7.64 -9.80
N ASN A 145 -1.82 -8.57 -9.18
CA ASN A 145 -2.42 -9.77 -9.80
C ASN A 145 -3.82 -10.08 -9.26
N ARG A 146 -4.71 -10.73 -10.01
CA ARG A 146 -5.92 -11.27 -9.36
C ARG A 146 -5.53 -12.43 -8.44
N THR A 147 -6.36 -12.70 -7.44
CA THR A 147 -6.09 -13.79 -6.50
C THR A 147 -5.95 -15.12 -7.24
N GLY A 148 -4.81 -15.78 -7.06
CA GLY A 148 -4.47 -17.04 -7.72
C GLY A 148 -3.74 -16.91 -9.05
N GLU A 149 -3.52 -15.69 -9.56
CA GLU A 149 -2.71 -15.44 -10.77
C GLU A 149 -1.27 -15.03 -10.40
N GLU A 150 -0.36 -15.13 -11.37
CA GLU A 150 1.02 -14.66 -11.20
C GLU A 150 1.09 -13.15 -10.97
N THR A 151 1.99 -12.71 -10.09
CA THR A 151 2.26 -11.29 -9.83
C THR A 151 2.86 -10.59 -11.05
N ALA A 152 2.24 -9.47 -11.45
CA ALA A 152 2.73 -8.64 -12.54
C ALA A 152 4.13 -8.06 -12.25
N ARG A 153 5.04 -8.27 -13.19
CA ARG A 153 6.40 -7.69 -13.27
C ARG A 153 6.48 -6.53 -14.23
N THR A 154 5.48 -6.37 -15.10
CA THR A 154 5.36 -5.24 -16.02
C THR A 154 4.02 -4.53 -15.86
N VAL A 155 3.96 -3.26 -16.27
CA VAL A 155 2.70 -2.51 -16.30
C VAL A 155 1.67 -3.17 -17.22
N THR A 156 2.14 -3.81 -18.29
CA THR A 156 1.30 -4.49 -19.29
C THR A 156 0.56 -5.67 -18.66
N GLU A 157 1.25 -6.49 -17.88
CA GLU A 157 0.63 -7.59 -17.12
C GLU A 157 -0.39 -7.06 -16.11
N ALA A 158 -0.06 -5.99 -15.39
CA ALA A 158 -1.01 -5.34 -14.47
C ALA A 158 -2.25 -4.79 -15.21
N GLY A 159 -2.05 -4.25 -16.41
CA GLY A 159 -3.13 -3.77 -17.29
C GLY A 159 -4.07 -4.89 -17.75
N PHE A 160 -3.54 -6.09 -18.05
CA PHE A 160 -4.37 -7.26 -18.33
C PHE A 160 -5.16 -7.73 -17.09
N ALA A 161 -4.57 -7.64 -15.90
CA ALA A 161 -5.23 -8.05 -14.66
C ALA A 161 -6.39 -7.12 -14.26
N PHE A 162 -6.19 -5.79 -14.27
CA PHE A 162 -7.17 -4.84 -13.72
C PHE A 162 -7.92 -4.02 -14.76
N GLY A 163 -7.36 -3.81 -15.95
CA GLY A 163 -7.98 -3.03 -17.02
C GLY A 163 -8.60 -1.71 -16.52
N PRO A 164 -9.91 -1.49 -16.70
CA PRO A 164 -10.57 -0.23 -16.34
C PRO A 164 -10.81 -0.04 -14.82
N SER A 165 -10.54 -1.06 -13.98
CA SER A 165 -10.74 -0.94 -12.53
C SER A 165 -9.69 -0.05 -11.85
N VAL A 166 -8.61 0.28 -12.55
CA VAL A 166 -7.52 1.15 -12.08
C VAL A 166 -7.53 2.42 -12.91
N GLU A 167 -7.38 3.57 -12.26
CA GLU A 167 -7.42 4.88 -12.92
C GLU A 167 -6.08 5.24 -13.56
N VAL A 168 -4.97 4.95 -12.89
CA VAL A 168 -3.62 5.34 -13.33
C VAL A 168 -2.68 4.15 -13.28
N TYR A 169 -1.93 3.96 -14.35
CA TYR A 169 -0.86 2.97 -14.43
C TYR A 169 0.48 3.68 -14.61
N LEU A 170 1.41 3.48 -13.68
CA LEU A 170 2.77 4.01 -13.76
C LEU A 170 3.70 2.94 -14.32
N ASP A 171 4.20 3.14 -15.55
CA ASP A 171 5.18 2.25 -16.18
C ASP A 171 6.60 2.63 -15.76
N GLY A 172 7.12 1.90 -14.78
CA GLY A 172 8.51 2.02 -14.33
C GLY A 172 9.43 0.97 -14.93
N GLY A 173 9.06 0.32 -16.03
CA GLY A 173 9.82 -0.80 -16.61
C GLY A 173 9.64 -2.12 -15.87
N GLU A 174 10.35 -3.16 -16.34
CA GLU A 174 10.26 -4.51 -15.79
C GLU A 174 10.90 -4.62 -14.41
N ARG A 175 10.23 -5.34 -13.50
CA ARG A 175 10.78 -5.68 -12.18
C ARG A 175 11.37 -7.07 -12.20
N SER A 176 12.69 -7.11 -11.94
CA SER A 176 13.36 -8.35 -11.59
C SER A 176 12.66 -8.89 -10.36
N GLY A 177 11.91 -9.99 -10.52
CA GLY A 177 11.01 -10.53 -9.48
C GLY A 177 11.76 -10.94 -8.23
N ALA A 178 12.17 -9.96 -7.42
CA ALA A 178 12.78 -10.16 -6.13
C ALA A 178 11.78 -10.92 -5.27
N LEU A 179 12.30 -11.80 -4.41
CA LEU A 179 11.49 -12.54 -3.46
C LEU A 179 10.55 -11.57 -2.72
N ALA A 180 9.33 -12.02 -2.46
CA ALA A 180 8.35 -11.24 -1.71
C ALA A 180 8.96 -10.70 -0.40
N SER A 181 8.40 -9.62 0.15
CA SER A 181 8.94 -9.06 1.40
C SER A 181 8.87 -10.06 2.55
N THR A 182 9.89 -10.07 3.39
CA THR A 182 9.87 -10.79 4.67
C THR A 182 8.87 -10.10 5.59
N ILE A 183 7.98 -10.84 6.25
CA ILE A 183 6.95 -10.28 7.14
C ILE A 183 7.23 -10.69 8.59
N ILE A 184 7.38 -9.70 9.47
CA ILE A 184 7.57 -9.90 10.92
C ILE A 184 6.41 -9.27 11.70
N ASP A 185 5.77 -10.03 12.57
CA ASP A 185 4.88 -9.52 13.60
C ASP A 185 5.68 -8.97 14.78
N CYS A 186 5.55 -7.64 15.00
CA CYS A 186 6.20 -6.89 16.06
C CYS A 186 5.21 -6.45 17.15
N THR A 187 4.03 -7.08 17.23
CA THR A 187 3.01 -6.76 18.25
C THR A 187 3.31 -7.36 19.62
N LYS A 188 4.35 -8.19 19.72
CA LYS A 188 4.79 -8.92 20.93
C LYS A 188 6.20 -8.49 21.36
N ALA A 189 6.61 -8.96 22.53
CA ALA A 189 7.97 -8.72 23.05
C ALA A 189 9.05 -9.35 22.15
N ASP A 190 8.79 -10.57 21.68
CA ASP A 190 9.64 -11.27 20.71
C ASP A 190 9.00 -11.23 19.31
N PRO A 191 9.78 -10.92 18.27
CA PRO A 191 9.30 -10.86 16.89
C PRO A 191 8.92 -12.24 16.38
N VAL A 192 7.84 -12.30 15.60
CA VAL A 192 7.38 -13.54 14.96
C VAL A 192 7.53 -13.43 13.45
N LEU A 193 8.31 -14.33 12.84
CA LEU A 193 8.43 -14.48 11.40
C LEU A 193 7.16 -15.13 10.84
N LEU A 194 6.36 -14.34 10.11
CA LEU A 194 5.14 -14.81 9.48
C LEU A 194 5.36 -15.25 8.03
N ARG A 195 6.30 -14.60 7.32
CA ARG A 195 6.63 -14.94 5.93
C ARG A 195 8.12 -14.77 5.68
N ARG A 196 8.76 -15.80 5.12
CA ARG A 196 10.12 -15.73 4.59
C ARG A 196 10.11 -14.99 3.25
N GLY A 197 11.10 -14.14 3.03
CA GLY A 197 11.20 -13.29 1.85
C GLY A 197 12.65 -12.97 1.50
N GLY A 198 12.89 -11.83 0.88
CA GLY A 198 14.23 -11.39 0.48
C GLY A 198 15.23 -11.21 1.63
N ILE A 199 14.77 -11.08 2.88
CA ILE A 199 15.62 -10.98 4.07
C ILE A 199 15.58 -12.30 4.84
N THR A 200 16.74 -12.90 5.05
CA THR A 200 16.86 -14.22 5.69
C THR A 200 16.75 -14.12 7.21
N PRO A 201 16.35 -15.21 7.90
CA PRO A 201 16.34 -15.25 9.36
C PRO A 201 17.71 -14.95 9.99
N GLU A 202 18.80 -15.29 9.33
CA GLU A 202 20.17 -15.06 9.80
C GLU A 202 20.45 -13.56 9.85
N GLN A 203 20.12 -12.84 8.77
CA GLN A 203 20.23 -11.38 8.72
C GLN A 203 19.36 -10.70 9.78
N LEU A 204 18.15 -11.23 10.05
CA LEU A 204 17.30 -10.72 11.11
C LEU A 204 17.94 -10.92 12.50
N ARG A 205 18.47 -12.12 12.78
CA ARG A 205 19.13 -12.44 14.06
C ARG A 205 20.34 -11.54 14.33
N GLU A 206 21.11 -11.18 13.30
CA GLU A 206 22.22 -10.23 13.44
C GLU A 206 21.78 -8.87 14.04
N VAL A 207 20.58 -8.40 13.69
CA VAL A 207 20.02 -7.12 14.18
C VAL A 207 19.27 -7.29 15.50
N LEU A 208 18.62 -8.43 15.69
CA LEU A 208 17.86 -8.74 16.90
C LEU A 208 18.77 -9.00 18.11
N GLY A 209 19.96 -9.56 17.89
CA GLY A 209 20.92 -9.87 18.93
C GLY A 209 20.38 -10.96 19.87
N PRO A 210 20.20 -10.68 21.17
CA PRO A 210 19.75 -11.68 22.14
C PRO A 210 18.23 -11.96 22.11
N ILE A 211 17.48 -11.27 21.25
CA ILE A 211 16.02 -11.43 21.16
C ILE A 211 15.72 -12.65 20.29
N ASP A 212 14.87 -13.54 20.78
CA ASP A 212 14.48 -14.75 20.06
C ASP A 212 13.57 -14.41 18.88
N LEU A 213 13.93 -14.87 17.69
CA LEU A 213 13.06 -14.83 16.52
C LEU A 213 12.19 -16.08 16.51
N LEU A 214 10.88 -15.90 16.62
CA LEU A 214 9.90 -16.99 16.69
C LEU A 214 9.23 -17.24 15.33
N ASP A 215 8.74 -18.46 15.12
CA ASP A 215 7.86 -18.82 14.00
C ASP A 215 6.37 -18.66 14.39
N SER A 216 5.46 -18.89 13.44
CA SER A 216 4.01 -18.80 13.66
C SER A 216 3.46 -19.74 14.75
N THR A 217 4.21 -20.77 15.14
CA THR A 217 3.88 -21.71 16.23
C THR A 217 4.38 -21.24 17.59
N GLY A 218 5.18 -20.17 17.64
CA GLY A 218 5.82 -19.66 18.84
C GLY A 218 7.12 -20.39 19.21
N ALA A 219 7.65 -21.23 18.31
CA ALA A 219 8.95 -21.88 18.49
C ALA A 219 10.06 -21.03 17.85
N PRO A 220 11.32 -21.14 18.28
CA PRO A 220 12.43 -20.46 17.62
C PRO A 220 12.53 -20.86 16.14
N VAL A 221 12.72 -19.86 15.26
CA VAL A 221 12.88 -20.09 13.82
C VAL A 221 14.13 -20.93 13.57
N SER A 222 13.97 -22.04 12.84
CA SER A 222 15.07 -22.88 12.36
C SER A 222 15.64 -22.36 11.04
N GLU A 223 16.91 -22.69 10.74
CA GLU A 223 17.57 -22.30 9.48
C GLU A 223 16.88 -22.91 8.26
N THR A 224 16.48 -24.17 8.34
CA THR A 224 15.72 -24.86 7.28
C THR A 224 14.23 -24.52 7.40
N PRO A 225 13.57 -24.08 6.31
CA PRO A 225 12.11 -23.99 6.28
C PRO A 225 11.50 -25.34 6.66
N ARG A 226 10.52 -25.34 7.57
CA ARG A 226 9.71 -26.55 7.77
C ARG A 226 8.78 -26.71 6.57
N ALA A 227 8.38 -27.93 6.24
CA ALA A 227 7.53 -28.23 5.08
C ALA A 227 6.20 -27.43 5.01
N GLY A 228 5.73 -26.85 6.13
CA GLY A 228 4.57 -25.94 6.15
C GLY A 228 4.88 -24.46 5.92
N GLU A 229 6.14 -24.02 6.10
CA GLU A 229 6.58 -22.63 5.86
C GLU A 229 6.79 -22.36 4.36
N GLU A 230 7.22 -23.36 3.60
CA GLU A 230 7.36 -23.28 2.13
C GLU A 230 5.99 -23.15 1.46
N ALA A 231 4.99 -23.89 1.93
CA ALA A 231 3.61 -23.78 1.43
C ALA A 231 2.99 -22.39 1.66
N ALA A 232 3.34 -21.69 2.75
CA ALA A 232 2.88 -20.31 2.99
C ALA A 232 3.64 -19.26 2.14
N ALA A 233 4.89 -19.54 1.77
CA ALA A 233 5.68 -18.72 0.85
C ALA A 233 5.23 -18.90 -0.61
N GLU A 234 4.85 -20.12 -1.00
CA GLU A 234 4.33 -20.45 -2.32
C GLU A 234 2.84 -20.11 -2.47
N ALA A 235 1.98 -20.28 -1.47
CA ALA A 235 0.53 -20.02 -1.60
C ALA A 235 0.15 -18.54 -1.85
N ASP A 236 1.05 -17.59 -1.61
CA ASP A 236 0.87 -16.17 -1.98
C ASP A 236 1.48 -15.85 -3.37
N ALA A 237 2.31 -16.76 -3.92
CA ALA A 237 2.92 -16.69 -5.26
C ALA A 237 2.30 -17.66 -6.29
N SER A 238 1.55 -18.68 -5.84
CA SER A 238 0.96 -19.78 -6.59
C SER A 238 0.02 -20.57 -5.64
N THR A 239 -1.28 -20.25 -5.68
CA THR A 239 -2.48 -20.99 -5.20
C THR A 239 -2.35 -22.22 -4.29
N SER A 240 -3.20 -22.32 -3.24
CA SER A 240 -4.25 -23.36 -3.13
C SER A 240 -5.08 -23.23 -1.84
N ASP A 241 -6.39 -23.30 -2.02
CA ASP A 241 -7.41 -23.48 -0.99
C ASP A 241 -7.99 -24.88 -1.21
N GLU A 242 -7.82 -25.78 -0.24
CA GLU A 242 -8.62 -27.01 -0.17
C GLU A 242 -8.79 -27.52 1.27
N SER A 243 -10.04 -27.89 1.58
CA SER A 243 -10.60 -28.55 2.78
C SER A 243 -10.88 -27.63 3.98
N ASP A 244 -12.02 -27.72 4.69
CA ASP A 244 -12.97 -28.81 4.87
C ASP A 244 -14.30 -28.24 5.40
N ALA A 245 -15.43 -28.61 4.79
CA ALA A 245 -16.77 -28.34 5.31
C ALA A 245 -17.51 -29.67 5.52
N THR A 246 -17.07 -30.42 6.52
CA THR A 246 -17.85 -31.54 7.04
C THR A 246 -18.67 -31.08 8.25
N HIS A 247 -19.95 -30.74 8.05
CA HIS A 247 -20.94 -30.89 9.12
C HIS A 247 -22.31 -31.29 8.58
N ALA A 248 -22.82 -32.34 9.20
CA ALA A 248 -23.97 -33.15 8.80
C ALA A 248 -25.30 -32.39 8.87
N ALA A 249 -26.18 -32.67 7.90
CA ALA A 249 -27.62 -32.60 8.09
C ALA A 249 -28.30 -33.68 7.24
N GLN A 250 -29.23 -34.36 7.89
CA GLN A 250 -29.86 -35.62 7.51
C GLN A 250 -30.85 -35.43 6.34
N SER A 251 -30.91 -36.44 5.47
CA SER A 251 -31.94 -36.58 4.42
C SER A 251 -33.35 -36.60 5.02
N PRO A 252 -34.37 -36.28 4.20
CA PRO A 252 -35.22 -37.38 3.77
C PRO A 252 -35.65 -37.32 2.29
N THR A 253 -35.43 -38.47 1.63
CA THR A 253 -36.35 -39.24 0.79
C THR A 253 -37.12 -38.63 -0.39
N HIS A 254 -37.12 -39.45 -1.44
CA HIS A 254 -38.14 -39.69 -2.46
C HIS A 254 -38.10 -38.87 -3.76
N SER A 255 -37.36 -39.42 -4.72
CA SER A 255 -37.85 -39.92 -6.02
C SER A 255 -39.04 -39.20 -6.65
N ARG A 256 -38.82 -38.61 -7.83
CA ARG A 256 -39.75 -38.73 -8.96
C ARG A 256 -38.99 -38.60 -10.27
N ASP A 257 -39.06 -39.70 -11.01
CA ASP A 257 -38.61 -39.85 -12.37
C ASP A 257 -39.69 -39.35 -13.34
N GLU A 258 -39.21 -38.84 -14.47
CA GLU A 258 -39.81 -38.67 -15.80
C GLU A 258 -41.34 -38.49 -15.98
N SER A 259 -41.72 -37.47 -16.75
CA SER A 259 -41.90 -37.66 -18.22
C SER A 259 -42.60 -36.48 -18.91
N ALA A 260 -42.15 -36.30 -20.16
CA ALA A 260 -42.93 -35.98 -21.36
C ALA A 260 -43.59 -34.60 -21.54
N ALA A 261 -43.07 -33.94 -22.57
CA ALA A 261 -43.78 -33.54 -23.80
C ALA A 261 -44.83 -32.41 -23.71
N ASP A 262 -44.49 -31.32 -24.40
CA ASP A 262 -45.07 -30.95 -25.71
C ASP A 262 -45.56 -29.50 -25.80
N GLU A 263 -45.32 -28.97 -27.00
CA GLU A 263 -46.09 -27.98 -27.72
C GLU A 263 -46.13 -26.49 -27.28
N SER A 264 -45.56 -25.69 -28.19
CA SER A 264 -46.30 -24.68 -28.98
C SER A 264 -46.17 -23.20 -28.59
N ALA A 265 -45.44 -22.52 -29.49
CA ALA A 265 -45.83 -21.30 -30.21
C ALA A 265 -45.73 -19.88 -29.59
N ALA A 266 -45.32 -19.01 -30.52
CA ALA A 266 -45.60 -17.57 -30.66
C ALA A 266 -44.60 -16.55 -30.08
N ALA A 267 -43.84 -15.94 -30.98
CA ALA A 267 -43.28 -14.59 -30.87
C ALA A 267 -44.35 -13.53 -31.31
N PRO A 268 -44.03 -12.23 -31.46
CA PRO A 268 -43.74 -11.22 -30.43
C PRO A 268 -44.68 -9.97 -30.53
N ALA A 269 -44.75 -9.08 -29.53
CA ALA A 269 -45.39 -7.76 -29.68
C ALA A 269 -44.89 -6.75 -28.60
N THR A 270 -44.08 -5.75 -28.96
CA THR A 270 -44.38 -4.30 -29.18
C THR A 270 -44.73 -3.41 -27.97
N ARG A 271 -43.81 -2.47 -27.70
CA ARG A 271 -43.96 -1.00 -27.52
C ARG A 271 -45.23 -0.44 -26.85
N VAL A 272 -45.05 0.27 -25.73
CA VAL A 272 -45.80 1.50 -25.41
C VAL A 272 -44.87 2.53 -24.73
N GLU A 273 -44.70 3.69 -25.38
CA GLU A 273 -44.20 4.94 -24.81
C GLU A 273 -45.27 5.60 -23.93
N ARG A 274 -44.87 6.25 -22.83
CA ARG A 274 -45.61 7.43 -22.33
C ARG A 274 -44.66 8.56 -21.92
N ARG A 275 -44.74 9.62 -22.74
CA ARG A 275 -44.42 11.01 -22.44
C ARG A 275 -45.18 11.49 -21.20
N THR A 276 -44.52 12.30 -20.37
CA THR A 276 -45.11 13.54 -19.84
C THR A 276 -44.09 14.68 -19.98
N ARG A 277 -44.61 15.91 -20.09
CA ARG A 277 -44.02 17.07 -20.73
C ARG A 277 -43.72 18.18 -19.72
N ALA A 278 -42.55 18.78 -19.88
CA ALA A 278 -42.01 20.09 -19.50
C ALA A 278 -42.88 21.14 -18.77
N VAL A 279 -42.19 21.94 -17.94
CA VAL A 279 -42.40 23.39 -17.80
C VAL A 279 -41.02 24.08 -17.84
N PRO A 280 -40.80 25.12 -18.68
CA PRO A 280 -39.56 25.88 -18.75
C PRO A 280 -39.63 27.18 -17.93
N VAL A 281 -38.48 27.70 -17.51
CA VAL A 281 -38.30 29.09 -17.07
C VAL A 281 -37.22 29.72 -17.96
N THR A 282 -37.49 30.91 -18.48
CA THR A 282 -36.61 31.70 -19.36
C THR A 282 -36.58 33.15 -18.87
N LEU A 283 -35.48 33.84 -19.22
CA LEU A 283 -35.18 35.30 -19.21
C LEU A 283 -34.17 35.69 -18.12
N GLY A 284 -33.10 36.45 -18.39
CA GLY A 284 -32.61 37.15 -19.60
C GLY A 284 -31.07 37.28 -19.55
N ALA A 285 -30.34 37.30 -20.67
CA ALA A 285 -30.14 38.41 -21.60
C ALA A 285 -29.16 39.50 -21.10
N GLY A 286 -28.00 39.57 -21.76
CA GLY A 286 -27.27 40.83 -22.03
C GLY A 286 -25.89 40.99 -21.38
N ALA A 287 -24.81 40.82 -22.15
CA ALA A 287 -23.99 41.93 -22.68
C ALA A 287 -22.58 41.47 -23.07
N ASP A 288 -22.29 41.53 -24.37
CA ASP A 288 -20.95 41.65 -24.95
C ASP A 288 -20.34 43.01 -24.57
N VAL A 289 -19.07 43.03 -24.13
CA VAL A 289 -18.13 44.14 -24.37
C VAL A 289 -16.73 43.57 -24.56
N ASP A 290 -16.25 43.67 -25.80
CA ASP A 290 -14.85 43.61 -26.20
C ASP A 290 -14.17 44.96 -25.92
N ARG A 291 -12.97 44.96 -25.31
CA ARG A 291 -11.87 45.88 -25.63
C ARG A 291 -10.56 45.60 -24.88
N SER A 292 -9.51 45.85 -25.64
CA SER A 292 -8.07 45.68 -25.47
C SER A 292 -7.37 46.54 -24.39
N SER A 293 -6.05 46.28 -24.29
CA SER A 293 -4.90 47.16 -23.91
C SER A 293 -4.42 47.21 -22.45
N ASP A 294 -3.35 46.44 -22.19
CA ASP A 294 -1.99 46.89 -21.85
C ASP A 294 -1.81 48.23 -21.10
N ALA A 295 -1.29 48.19 -19.85
CA ALA A 295 -0.34 49.17 -19.31
C ALA A 295 0.15 48.81 -17.88
N THR A 296 1.46 48.95 -17.74
CA THR A 296 2.37 48.94 -16.58
C THR A 296 1.99 49.86 -15.39
N GLN A 297 2.17 49.37 -14.15
CA GLN A 297 2.64 50.16 -12.97
C GLN A 297 2.94 49.20 -11.79
N ALA A 298 4.19 48.92 -11.42
CA ALA A 298 5.12 49.71 -10.61
C ALA A 298 4.74 49.84 -9.11
N MET A 299 5.70 49.42 -8.28
CA MET A 299 5.79 49.29 -6.81
C MET A 299 5.33 50.54 -6.00
N PRO A 300 5.20 50.39 -4.67
CA PRO A 300 6.28 50.93 -3.86
C PRO A 300 6.84 50.00 -2.79
N ALA A 301 8.11 50.28 -2.47
CA ALA A 301 8.96 49.64 -1.50
C ALA A 301 8.71 50.12 -0.06
N GLY A 302 9.18 49.31 0.91
CA GLY A 302 9.37 49.68 2.32
C GLY A 302 9.07 48.49 3.23
N GLY A 303 9.94 47.99 4.10
CA GLY A 303 11.24 48.47 4.52
C GLY A 303 11.98 47.38 5.28
N VAL A 304 13.29 47.51 5.22
CA VAL A 304 14.35 46.68 5.82
C VAL A 304 14.38 46.90 7.33
N GLY A 305 14.36 45.81 8.10
CA GLY A 305 14.77 45.78 9.52
C GLY A 305 15.92 44.81 9.66
N ALA A 306 17.14 45.33 9.70
CA ALA A 306 18.36 44.57 9.90
C ALA A 306 18.50 44.18 11.38
N GLU A 307 18.65 42.88 11.65
CA GLU A 307 19.06 42.37 12.96
C GLU A 307 20.59 42.47 13.11
N PRO A 308 21.12 42.87 14.28
CA PRO A 308 22.55 42.99 14.53
C PRO A 308 23.22 41.63 14.82
N PRO A 309 24.53 41.49 14.56
CA PRO A 309 25.24 40.21 14.67
C PRO A 309 25.53 39.82 16.12
N PHE A 310 25.34 38.55 16.44
CA PHE A 310 25.77 37.91 17.69
C PHE A 310 27.30 38.01 17.86
N GLU A 311 27.74 38.74 18.88
CA GLU A 311 29.12 38.76 19.35
C GLU A 311 29.49 37.40 19.98
N ARG A 312 30.66 36.89 19.60
CA ARG A 312 31.30 35.71 20.18
C ARG A 312 32.09 36.13 21.41
N GLU A 313 31.72 35.63 22.59
CA GLU A 313 32.57 35.69 23.78
C GLU A 313 33.47 34.44 23.91
N PRO A 314 34.66 34.56 24.55
CA PRO A 314 35.75 33.62 24.41
C PRO A 314 35.69 32.40 25.34
N VAL A 315 36.33 31.34 24.86
CA VAL A 315 36.63 30.07 25.52
C VAL A 315 37.26 30.28 26.90
N ARG A 316 36.63 29.75 27.95
CA ARG A 316 37.29 29.50 29.25
C ARG A 316 37.63 28.02 29.37
N SER A 317 38.94 27.77 29.43
CA SER A 317 39.55 26.52 29.88
C SER A 317 39.06 26.14 31.29
N ALA A 318 38.69 24.89 31.49
CA ALA A 318 38.55 24.28 32.80
C ALA A 318 39.07 22.84 32.75
N GLU A 319 39.84 22.51 33.78
CA GLU A 319 40.78 21.40 33.92
C GLU A 319 40.17 19.99 33.93
N LEU A 320 40.97 19.04 33.44
CA LEU A 320 40.81 17.59 33.61
C LEU A 320 41.12 17.18 35.06
N PRO A 321 40.25 16.45 35.76
CA PRO A 321 40.65 15.70 36.95
C PRO A 321 41.30 14.35 36.57
N GLY A 322 42.46 14.09 37.18
CA GLY A 322 43.42 13.07 36.80
C GLY A 322 43.03 11.60 37.04
N ARG A 323 43.73 10.74 36.30
CA ARG A 323 43.81 9.29 36.49
C ARG A 323 44.52 8.93 37.80
N PRO A 324 44.00 8.02 38.64
CA PRO A 324 44.80 7.31 39.62
C PRO A 324 45.50 6.10 38.97
N GLY A 325 46.73 5.88 39.42
CA GLY A 325 47.75 5.04 38.80
C GLY A 325 47.55 3.53 38.91
N ARG A 326 48.31 2.87 38.04
CA ARG A 326 48.55 1.42 37.96
C ARG A 326 49.63 1.05 38.99
N PRO A 327 49.51 -0.02 39.78
CA PRO A 327 50.64 -0.60 40.48
C PRO A 327 51.36 -1.61 39.60
N THR A 328 52.68 -1.51 39.61
CA THR A 328 53.66 -2.51 39.17
C THR A 328 53.90 -3.52 40.29
N ASP A 329 53.59 -4.79 40.06
CA ASP A 329 54.47 -5.97 40.15
C ASP A 329 53.63 -7.25 39.95
#